data_AF-A0AAV8ZN35-F1
#
_entry.id   AF-A0AAV8ZN35-F1
#
_cell.length_a   1.000
_cell.length_b   1.000
_cell.length_c   1.000
_cell.angle_alpha   90.00
_cell.angle_beta   90.00
_cell.angle_gamma   90.00
#
_symmetry.space_group_name_H-M   'P 1'
#
loop_
_entity.id
_entity.type
_entity.pdbx_description
1 polymer ?
#
loop_
_entity_poly.entity_id
_entity_poly.type
_entity_poly.pdbx_seq_one_letter_code
_entity_poly.pdbx_strand_id
1 'polypeptide(L)'
;MVACYHNTTTCEWHYYDSHIPYEIDYDIWLVNGNPNNSAYSTLTYQFSFDRQNTLELYLLFWLCYMVLVPLQCHAVKTQKHPVTKLFTASLLLDFIALCLILIHTLKFALDGKGYPKMAMTGDIFDILSRASFMLLLLLLAKGWAVTRLELTWKPLVFTIWLGYGIVHILLYVWNLVCIKLN
;
A
#
# COMPACT_ATOMS: atom_id res chain seq x y z
N MET A 1 36.72 5.58 -17.59
CA MET A 1 36.96 6.84 -18.33
C MET A 1 37.26 7.93 -17.32
N VAL A 2 38.18 8.83 -17.62
CA VAL A 2 38.68 9.85 -16.70
C VAL A 2 38.76 11.17 -17.45
N ALA A 3 38.20 12.23 -16.87
CA ALA A 3 38.18 13.56 -17.48
C ALA A 3 39.60 14.14 -17.70
N CYS A 4 40.57 13.65 -16.93
CA CYS A 4 41.98 14.02 -17.04
C CYS A 4 42.85 12.77 -17.01
N TYR A 5 43.96 12.79 -17.73
CA TYR A 5 44.99 11.77 -17.63
C TYR A 5 46.28 12.39 -17.08
N HIS A 6 47.00 11.60 -16.31
CA HIS A 6 48.28 12.03 -15.77
C HIS A 6 49.37 11.72 -16.80
N ASN A 7 50.06 12.75 -17.28
CA ASN A 7 51.14 12.57 -18.23
C ASN A 7 52.40 12.11 -17.48
N THR A 8 52.90 10.92 -17.82
CA THR A 8 54.01 10.28 -17.11
C THR A 8 55.37 10.94 -17.36
N THR A 9 55.49 11.80 -18.39
CA THR A 9 56.74 12.49 -18.72
C THR A 9 56.80 13.91 -18.17
N THR A 10 55.68 14.63 -18.16
CA THR A 10 55.60 15.99 -17.59
C THR A 10 55.16 16.02 -16.13
N CYS A 11 54.64 14.90 -15.60
CA CYS A 11 54.04 14.80 -14.27
C CYS A 11 52.92 15.82 -14.00
N GLU A 12 52.24 16.26 -15.06
CA GLU A 12 51.11 17.17 -14.98
C GLU A 12 49.81 16.48 -15.42
N TRP A 13 48.70 16.90 -14.82
CA TRP A 13 47.37 16.45 -15.21
C TRP A 13 46.92 17.20 -16.45
N HIS A 14 46.70 16.48 -17.55
CA HIS A 14 46.13 17.05 -18.76
C HIS A 14 44.67 16.67 -18.88
N TYR A 15 43.84 17.67 -19.20
CA TYR A 15 42.45 17.43 -19.58
C TYR A 15 42.43 16.64 -20.89
N TYR A 16 41.53 15.67 -20.97
CA TYR A 16 41.35 14.90 -22.19
C TYR A 16 40.52 15.73 -23.19
N ASP A 17 41.20 16.51 -24.03
CA ASP A 17 40.58 17.34 -25.08
C ASP A 17 40.37 16.50 -26.35
N SER A 18 39.18 15.93 -26.50
CA SER A 18 38.79 15.27 -27.74
C SER A 18 38.01 16.21 -28.65
N HIS A 19 38.53 16.47 -29.84
CA HIS A 19 37.88 17.31 -30.87
C HIS A 19 36.64 16.66 -31.52
N ILE A 20 36.29 15.45 -31.12
CA ILE A 20 35.11 14.72 -31.57
C ILE A 20 34.16 14.66 -30.38
N PRO A 21 32.89 15.10 -30.51
CA PRO A 21 31.91 14.96 -29.44
C PRO A 21 31.68 13.47 -29.17
N TYR A 22 32.00 13.03 -27.95
CA TYR A 22 31.63 11.71 -27.47
C TYR A 22 30.29 11.79 -26.76
N GLU A 23 29.26 11.20 -27.35
CA GLU A 23 27.99 10.98 -26.66
C GLU A 23 28.15 9.77 -25.73
N ILE A 24 27.96 9.99 -24.43
CA ILE A 24 28.03 8.94 -23.41
C ILE A 24 26.60 8.60 -23.03
N ASP A 25 26.17 7.40 -23.40
CA ASP A 25 24.95 6.81 -22.88
C ASP A 25 25.28 6.13 -21.54
N TYR A 26 24.66 6.61 -20.46
CA TYR A 26 24.85 6.07 -19.12
C TYR A 26 23.49 5.84 -18.46
N ASP A 27 23.36 4.74 -17.74
CA ASP A 27 22.21 4.46 -16.88
C ASP A 27 22.68 4.38 -15.44
N ILE A 28 22.29 5.37 -14.63
CA ILE A 28 22.61 5.42 -13.20
C ILE A 28 21.37 4.97 -12.42
N TRP A 29 21.48 3.80 -11.78
CA TRP A 29 20.44 3.26 -10.93
C TRP A 29 20.75 3.51 -9.45
N LEU A 30 20.05 4.47 -8.84
CA LEU A 30 20.18 4.80 -7.41
C LEU A 30 19.17 3.98 -6.60
N VAL A 31 19.66 3.32 -5.54
CA VAL A 31 18.84 2.53 -4.61
C VAL A 31 19.05 3.00 -3.17
N ASN A 32 18.03 2.82 -2.33
CA ASN A 32 18.07 3.21 -0.92
C ASN A 32 18.78 2.18 -0.03
N GLY A 33 18.65 0.88 -0.36
CA GLY A 33 19.27 -0.22 0.36
C GLY A 33 20.72 -0.48 -0.09
N ASN A 34 21.54 -1.03 0.81
CA ASN A 34 22.92 -1.43 0.49
C ASN A 34 22.93 -2.74 -0.34
N PRO A 35 23.34 -2.71 -1.63
CA PRO A 35 23.35 -3.89 -2.48
C PRO A 35 24.41 -4.93 -2.11
N ASN A 36 25.42 -4.54 -1.32
CA ASN A 36 26.54 -5.42 -0.93
C ASN A 36 26.29 -6.21 0.36
N ASN A 37 25.14 -6.00 1.03
CA ASN A 37 24.79 -6.73 2.23
C ASN A 37 23.83 -7.88 1.88
N SER A 38 24.31 -9.11 2.01
CA SER A 38 23.60 -10.35 1.67
C SER A 38 22.33 -10.63 2.49
N ALA A 39 22.09 -9.86 3.55
CA ALA A 39 20.85 -9.91 4.33
C ALA A 39 19.65 -9.28 3.59
N TYR A 40 19.88 -8.40 2.62
CA TYR A 40 18.83 -7.69 1.89
C TYR A 40 18.57 -8.36 0.53
N SER A 41 17.36 -8.87 0.34
CA SER A 41 16.93 -9.40 -0.96
C SER A 41 16.68 -8.27 -1.95
N THR A 42 16.78 -8.53 -3.26
CA THR A 42 16.54 -7.55 -4.33
C THR A 42 15.22 -6.78 -4.19
N LEU A 43 14.23 -7.37 -3.52
CA LEU A 43 12.91 -6.80 -3.25
C LEU A 43 12.93 -5.69 -2.18
N THR A 44 14.04 -5.44 -1.50
CA THR A 44 14.14 -4.46 -0.41
C THR A 44 14.93 -3.20 -0.78
N TYR A 45 15.66 -3.21 -1.90
CA TYR A 45 16.58 -2.13 -2.28
C TYR A 45 15.91 -0.79 -2.55
N GLN A 46 14.67 -0.80 -3.03
CA GLN A 46 13.92 0.41 -3.35
C GLN A 46 13.28 1.06 -2.12
N PHE A 47 13.10 0.32 -1.04
CA PHE A 47 12.44 0.82 0.16
C PHE A 47 13.40 1.61 1.05
N SER A 48 12.92 2.74 1.57
CA SER A 48 13.55 3.45 2.68
C SER A 48 13.64 2.54 3.91
N PHE A 49 14.62 2.78 4.79
CA PHE A 49 14.86 1.99 6.00
C PHE A 49 13.58 1.71 6.81
N ASP A 50 12.72 2.72 6.99
CA ASP A 50 11.44 2.62 7.71
C ASP A 50 10.42 1.67 7.04
N ARG A 51 10.48 1.49 5.72
CA ARG A 51 9.49 0.75 4.94
C ARG A 51 9.92 -0.66 4.52
N GLN A 52 11.13 -1.12 4.87
CA GLN A 52 11.68 -2.39 4.37
C GLN A 52 10.79 -3.62 4.68
N ASN A 53 10.15 -3.66 5.86
CA ASN A 53 9.30 -4.79 6.26
C ASN A 53 7.84 -4.68 5.77
N THR A 54 7.50 -3.62 5.05
CA THR A 54 6.13 -3.37 4.60
C THR A 54 5.66 -4.45 3.60
N LEU A 55 6.55 -4.85 2.68
CA LEU A 55 6.24 -5.88 1.69
C LEU A 55 5.99 -7.24 2.34
N GLU A 56 6.83 -7.64 3.30
CA GLU A 56 6.68 -8.89 4.04
C GLU A 56 5.36 -8.92 4.82
N LEU A 57 5.02 -7.82 5.49
CA LEU A 57 3.75 -7.69 6.22
C LEU A 57 2.53 -7.86 5.28
N TYR A 58 2.54 -7.20 4.11
CA TYR A 58 1.45 -7.35 3.14
C TYR A 58 1.35 -8.77 2.57
N LEU A 59 2.48 -9.44 2.34
CA LEU A 59 2.50 -10.84 1.90
C LEU A 59 1.91 -11.77 2.98
N LEU A 60 2.27 -11.57 4.24
CA LEU A 60 1.72 -12.34 5.36
C LEU A 60 0.21 -12.15 5.48
N PHE A 61 -0.27 -10.90 5.45
CA PHE A 61 -1.70 -10.64 5.46
C PHE A 61 -2.41 -11.26 4.26
N TRP A 62 -1.80 -11.19 3.06
CA TRP A 62 -2.39 -11.80 1.87
C TRP A 62 -2.54 -13.32 2.02
N LEU A 63 -1.51 -14.00 2.55
CA LEU A 63 -1.58 -15.43 2.84
C LEU A 63 -2.67 -15.78 3.86
N CYS A 64 -2.80 -15.00 4.93
CA CYS A 64 -3.88 -15.19 5.90
C CYS A 64 -5.27 -15.01 5.26
N TYR A 65 -5.45 -13.97 4.45
CA TYR A 65 -6.73 -13.68 3.80
C TYR A 65 -7.10 -14.73 2.74
N MET A 66 -6.13 -15.32 2.05
CA MET A 66 -6.37 -16.43 1.12
C MET A 66 -7.01 -17.65 1.80
N VAL A 67 -6.84 -17.82 3.12
CA VAL A 67 -7.51 -18.87 3.90
C VAL A 67 -8.82 -18.37 4.52
N LEU A 68 -8.83 -17.15 5.07
CA LEU A 68 -9.99 -16.59 5.77
C LEU A 68 -11.16 -16.23 4.83
N VAL A 69 -10.88 -15.66 3.65
CA VAL A 69 -11.91 -15.23 2.69
C VAL A 69 -12.75 -16.42 2.19
N PRO A 70 -12.17 -17.55 1.72
CA PRO A 70 -12.95 -18.70 1.29
C PRO A 70 -13.77 -19.32 2.43
N LEU A 71 -13.19 -19.40 3.64
CA LEU A 71 -13.88 -19.90 4.83
C LEU A 71 -15.12 -19.04 5.13
N GLN A 72 -14.97 -17.72 5.08
CA GLN A 72 -16.04 -16.77 5.34
C GLN A 72 -17.11 -16.77 4.24
N CYS A 73 -16.71 -16.95 2.97
CA CYS A 73 -17.61 -17.16 1.84
C CYS A 73 -18.42 -18.45 1.98
N HIS A 74 -17.79 -19.54 2.45
CA HIS A 74 -18.48 -20.78 2.75
C HIS A 74 -19.49 -20.60 3.90
N ALA A 75 -19.10 -19.93 4.99
CA ALA A 75 -19.96 -19.66 6.12
C ALA A 75 -21.23 -18.88 5.73
N VAL A 76 -21.14 -17.86 4.86
CA VAL A 76 -22.31 -17.11 4.37
C VAL A 76 -23.25 -17.93 3.52
N LYS A 77 -22.73 -18.89 2.73
CA LYS A 77 -23.60 -19.79 1.94
C LYS A 77 -24.47 -20.65 2.86
N THR A 78 -23.92 -21.08 3.99
CA THR A 78 -24.64 -21.86 5.01
C THR A 78 -25.54 -21.00 5.90
N GLN A 79 -25.06 -19.82 6.34
CA GLN A 79 -25.78 -18.92 7.25
C GLN A 79 -26.29 -17.67 6.54
N LYS A 80 -27.61 -17.57 6.36
CA LYS A 80 -28.26 -16.41 5.70
C LYS A 80 -28.55 -15.23 6.66
N HIS A 81 -27.71 -15.02 7.68
CA HIS A 81 -27.86 -13.86 8.57
C HIS A 81 -27.32 -12.58 7.90
N PRO A 82 -28.04 -11.44 8.02
CA PRO A 82 -27.63 -10.19 7.38
C PRO A 82 -26.30 -9.65 7.92
N VAL A 83 -25.99 -9.90 9.20
CA VAL A 83 -24.71 -9.57 9.83
C VAL A 83 -23.55 -10.28 9.12
N THR A 84 -23.67 -11.58 8.88
CA THR A 84 -22.63 -12.38 8.21
C THR A 84 -22.41 -11.89 6.78
N LYS A 85 -23.48 -11.47 6.07
CA LYS A 85 -23.36 -10.89 4.73
C LYS A 85 -22.60 -9.56 4.73
N LEU A 86 -22.91 -8.67 5.67
CA LEU A 86 -22.21 -7.39 5.80
C LEU A 86 -20.73 -7.58 6.14
N PHE A 87 -20.41 -8.50 7.05
CA PHE A 87 -19.03 -8.84 7.39
C PHE A 87 -18.28 -9.43 6.19
N THR A 88 -18.89 -10.32 5.42
CA THR A 88 -18.25 -10.86 4.22
C THR A 88 -18.07 -9.81 3.14
N ALA A 89 -19.01 -8.86 3.00
CA ALA A 89 -18.85 -7.75 2.08
C ALA A 89 -17.67 -6.84 2.47
N SER A 90 -17.53 -6.49 3.75
CA SER A 90 -16.38 -5.70 4.22
C SER A 90 -15.06 -6.45 3.99
N LEU A 91 -15.02 -7.74 4.32
CA LEU A 91 -13.83 -8.58 4.18
C LEU A 91 -13.42 -8.79 2.71
N LEU A 92 -14.37 -8.86 1.79
CA LEU A 92 -14.09 -8.90 0.34
C LEU A 92 -13.53 -7.58 -0.19
N LEU A 93 -14.06 -6.44 0.26
CA LEU A 93 -13.52 -5.12 -0.10
C LEU A 93 -12.08 -4.97 0.40
N ASP A 94 -11.82 -5.42 1.63
CA ASP A 94 -10.49 -5.44 2.25
C ASP A 94 -9.51 -6.30 1.46
N PHE A 95 -9.94 -7.50 1.05
CA PHE A 95 -9.11 -8.40 0.25
C PHE A 95 -8.76 -7.82 -1.13
N ILE A 96 -9.72 -7.16 -1.78
CA ILE A 96 -9.48 -6.47 -3.05
C ILE A 96 -8.47 -5.34 -2.84
N ALA A 97 -8.64 -4.53 -1.79
CA ALA A 97 -7.71 -3.47 -1.45
C ALA A 97 -6.28 -4.00 -1.24
N LEU A 98 -6.15 -5.05 -0.42
CA LEU A 98 -4.88 -5.71 -0.14
C LEU A 98 -4.20 -6.23 -1.40
N CYS A 99 -4.94 -6.85 -2.32
CA CYS A 99 -4.39 -7.30 -3.60
C CYS A 99 -3.86 -6.12 -4.44
N LEU A 100 -4.59 -5.01 -4.52
CA LEU A 100 -4.18 -3.83 -5.28
C LEU A 100 -2.92 -3.18 -4.68
N ILE A 101 -2.87 -3.03 -3.36
CA ILE A 101 -1.73 -2.47 -2.62
C ILE A 101 -0.52 -3.39 -2.72
N LEU A 102 -0.69 -4.71 -2.62
CA LEU A 102 0.39 -5.67 -2.74
C LEU A 102 1.01 -5.63 -4.14
N ILE A 103 0.20 -5.58 -5.21
CA ILE A 103 0.71 -5.47 -6.60
C ILE A 103 1.49 -4.18 -6.78
N HIS A 104 0.98 -3.06 -6.27
CA HIS A 104 1.69 -1.78 -6.29
C HIS A 104 3.05 -1.89 -5.57
N THR A 105 3.05 -2.45 -4.35
CA THR A 105 4.22 -2.54 -3.47
C THR A 105 5.26 -3.49 -4.04
N LEU A 106 4.85 -4.62 -4.63
CA LEU A 106 5.73 -5.55 -5.31
C LEU A 106 6.35 -4.92 -6.57
N LYS A 107 5.57 -4.15 -7.34
CA LYS A 107 6.14 -3.43 -8.49
C LYS A 107 7.09 -2.33 -8.06
N PHE A 108 6.79 -1.64 -6.96
CA PHE A 108 7.67 -0.66 -6.35
C PHE A 108 8.99 -1.31 -5.87
N ALA A 109 8.93 -2.52 -5.31
CA ALA A 109 10.10 -3.27 -4.89
C ALA A 109 11.09 -3.55 -6.03
N LEU A 110 10.58 -3.78 -7.25
CA LEU A 110 11.38 -4.11 -8.43
C LEU A 110 11.92 -2.86 -9.14
N ASP A 111 11.08 -1.84 -9.35
CA ASP A 111 11.38 -0.70 -10.22
C ASP A 111 11.52 0.64 -9.49
N GLY A 112 11.21 0.71 -8.20
CA GLY A 112 11.23 1.95 -7.40
C GLY A 112 10.11 2.95 -7.73
N LYS A 113 9.26 2.70 -8.74
CA LYS A 113 8.13 3.59 -9.11
C LYS A 113 6.76 3.05 -8.73
N GLY A 114 6.52 1.74 -8.89
CA GLY A 114 5.20 1.12 -8.65
C GLY A 114 4.07 1.69 -9.53
N TYR A 115 2.82 1.36 -9.20
CA TYR A 115 1.63 1.88 -9.88
C TYR A 115 0.82 2.82 -8.96
N PRO A 116 1.04 4.15 -9.00
CA PRO A 116 0.44 5.07 -8.01
C PRO A 116 -1.09 5.13 -8.10
N LYS A 117 -1.67 5.00 -9.29
CA LYS A 117 -3.13 4.95 -9.48
C LYS A 117 -3.74 3.69 -8.83
N MET A 118 -3.02 2.57 -8.88
CA MET A 118 -3.49 1.30 -8.31
C MET A 118 -3.44 1.33 -6.78
N ALA A 119 -2.41 1.95 -6.20
CA ALA A 119 -2.33 2.23 -4.78
C ALA A 119 -3.51 3.09 -4.31
N MET A 120 -3.77 4.21 -4.99
CA MET A 120 -4.89 5.10 -4.66
C MET A 120 -6.23 4.36 -4.69
N THR A 121 -6.47 3.52 -5.69
CA THR A 121 -7.69 2.70 -5.76
C THR A 121 -7.75 1.70 -4.59
N GLY A 122 -6.62 1.06 -4.26
CA GLY A 122 -6.51 0.17 -3.10
C GLY A 122 -6.86 0.88 -1.80
N ASP A 123 -6.30 2.07 -1.55
CA ASP A 123 -6.58 2.88 -0.36
C ASP A 123 -8.06 3.26 -0.24
N ILE A 124 -8.73 3.54 -1.36
CA ILE A 124 -10.17 3.82 -1.38
C ILE A 124 -10.96 2.58 -0.94
N PHE A 125 -10.66 1.40 -1.49
CA PHE A 125 -11.33 0.15 -1.09
C PHE A 125 -11.07 -0.21 0.38
N ASP A 126 -9.86 0.05 0.87
CA ASP A 126 -9.45 -0.16 2.26
C ASP A 126 -10.22 0.77 3.22
N ILE A 127 -10.38 2.06 2.88
CA ILE A 127 -11.22 3.00 3.63
C ILE A 127 -12.69 2.55 3.62
N LEU A 128 -13.22 2.12 2.47
CA LEU A 128 -14.59 1.62 2.36
C LEU A 128 -14.82 0.35 3.19
N SER A 129 -13.86 -0.58 3.17
CA SER A 129 -13.84 -1.78 4.01
C SER A 129 -13.93 -1.40 5.49
N ARG A 130 -13.02 -0.56 5.99
CA ARG A 130 -13.02 -0.10 7.38
C ARG A 130 -14.30 0.63 7.77
N ALA A 131 -14.83 1.49 6.90
CA ALA A 131 -16.09 2.18 7.14
C ALA A 131 -17.25 1.19 7.24
N SER A 132 -17.33 0.20 6.35
CA SER A 132 -18.38 -0.83 6.39
C SER A 132 -18.26 -1.74 7.61
N PHE A 133 -17.05 -2.09 8.02
CA PHE A 133 -16.80 -2.85 9.24
C PHE A 133 -17.19 -2.06 10.50
N MET A 134 -16.90 -0.76 10.54
CA MET A 134 -17.35 0.11 11.65
C MET A 134 -18.89 0.16 11.74
N LEU A 135 -19.58 0.26 10.59
CA LEU A 135 -21.05 0.19 10.57
C LEU A 135 -21.55 -1.14 11.15
N LEU A 136 -20.94 -2.26 10.77
CA LEU A 136 -21.26 -3.58 11.31
C LEU A 136 -21.10 -3.63 12.84
N LEU A 137 -19.98 -3.12 13.37
CA LEU A 137 -19.73 -3.07 14.81
C LEU A 137 -20.79 -2.24 15.56
N LEU A 138 -21.17 -1.09 15.01
CA LEU A 138 -22.22 -0.23 15.59
C LEU A 138 -23.59 -0.93 15.61
N LEU A 139 -23.93 -1.65 14.52
CA LEU A 139 -25.16 -2.42 14.44
C LEU A 139 -25.17 -3.58 15.45
N LEU A 140 -24.04 -4.27 15.60
CA LEU A 140 -23.85 -5.35 16.57
C LEU A 140 -23.92 -4.86 18.02
N ALA A 141 -23.24 -3.75 18.34
CA ALA A 141 -23.26 -3.15 19.68
C ALA A 141 -24.69 -2.77 20.11
N LYS A 142 -25.53 -2.41 19.14
CA LYS A 142 -26.94 -2.08 19.37
C LYS A 142 -27.87 -3.31 19.39
N GLY A 143 -27.36 -4.49 19.03
CA GLY A 143 -28.09 -5.74 19.00
C GLY A 143 -28.94 -5.94 17.73
N TRP A 144 -28.73 -5.15 16.68
CA TRP A 144 -29.44 -5.29 15.42
C TRP A 144 -29.17 -6.64 14.77
N ALA A 145 -30.24 -7.31 14.32
CA ALA A 145 -30.22 -8.66 13.73
C ALA A 145 -29.73 -9.81 14.62
N VAL A 146 -29.32 -9.53 15.87
CA VAL A 146 -28.97 -10.53 16.89
C VAL A 146 -30.05 -10.63 17.96
N THR A 147 -30.47 -9.51 18.56
CA THR A 147 -31.47 -9.48 19.65
C THR A 147 -32.73 -8.70 19.29
N ARG A 148 -32.67 -7.79 18.31
CA ARG A 148 -33.81 -6.99 17.85
C ARG A 148 -33.84 -6.90 16.33
N LEU A 149 -35.01 -7.11 15.72
CA LEU A 149 -35.22 -6.91 14.28
C LEU A 149 -35.30 -5.41 13.91
N GLU A 150 -35.79 -4.60 14.86
CA GLU A 150 -36.05 -3.17 14.70
C GLU A 150 -34.88 -2.33 15.24
N LEU A 151 -34.31 -1.47 14.40
CA LEU A 151 -33.25 -0.52 14.78
C LEU A 151 -33.89 0.77 15.32
N THR A 152 -33.98 0.90 16.65
CA THR A 152 -34.40 2.16 17.30
C THR A 152 -33.32 3.23 17.08
N TRP A 153 -33.61 4.51 16.87
CA TRP A 153 -32.54 5.54 16.68
C TRP A 153 -31.54 5.28 15.53
N LYS A 154 -32.03 4.79 14.38
CA LYS A 154 -31.25 4.69 13.13
C LYS A 154 -30.37 5.92 12.83
N PRO A 155 -30.88 7.18 12.91
CA PRO A 155 -30.08 8.35 12.53
C PRO A 155 -28.81 8.49 13.35
N LEU A 156 -28.83 8.16 14.65
CA LEU A 156 -27.67 8.30 15.54
C LEU A 156 -26.52 7.39 15.07
N VAL A 157 -26.82 6.13 14.73
CA VAL A 157 -25.82 5.17 14.23
C VAL A 157 -25.19 5.67 12.93
N PHE A 158 -26.02 6.14 12.00
CA PHE A 158 -25.54 6.69 10.73
C PHE A 158 -24.76 8.00 10.92
N THR A 159 -25.13 8.85 11.87
CA THR A 159 -24.39 10.09 12.18
C THR A 159 -22.99 9.78 12.72
N ILE A 160 -22.85 8.85 13.67
CA ILE A 160 -21.54 8.42 14.19
C ILE A 160 -20.70 7.80 13.08
N TRP A 161 -21.29 6.89 12.29
CA TRP A 161 -20.62 6.24 11.18
C TRP A 161 -20.14 7.24 10.11
N LEU A 162 -20.99 8.19 9.73
CA LEU A 162 -20.67 9.21 8.75
C LEU A 162 -19.61 10.18 9.28
N GLY A 163 -19.67 10.55 10.56
CA GLY A 163 -18.61 11.34 11.22
C GLY A 163 -17.27 10.63 11.20
N TYR A 164 -17.23 9.33 11.52
CA TYR A 164 -16.03 8.50 11.41
C TYR A 164 -15.48 8.46 9.96
N GLY A 165 -16.37 8.27 8.97
CA GLY A 165 -15.99 8.28 7.56
C GLY A 165 -15.39 9.62 7.10
N ILE A 166 -15.98 10.74 7.51
CA ILE A 166 -15.46 12.09 7.18
C ILE A 166 -14.06 12.27 7.76
N VAL A 167 -13.83 11.92 9.02
CA VAL A 167 -12.51 12.06 9.65
C VAL A 167 -11.46 11.22 8.90
N HIS A 168 -11.79 9.98 8.53
CA HIS A 168 -10.88 9.14 7.75
C HIS A 168 -10.55 9.73 6.37
N ILE A 169 -11.55 10.28 5.67
CA ILE A 169 -11.34 10.92 4.37
C ILE A 169 -10.47 12.18 4.53
N LEU A 170 -10.73 13.01 5.55
CA LEU A 170 -9.93 14.21 5.83
C LEU A 170 -8.47 13.85 6.12
N LEU A 171 -8.23 12.83 6.96
CA LEU A 171 -6.88 12.35 7.25
C LEU A 171 -6.17 11.82 6.01
N TYR A 172 -6.89 11.08 5.15
CA TYR A 172 -6.34 10.58 3.90
C TYR A 172 -5.94 11.71 2.94
N VAL A 173 -6.83 12.71 2.76
CA VAL A 173 -6.55 13.89 1.92
C VAL A 173 -5.39 14.70 2.50
N TRP A 174 -5.37 14.89 3.82
CA TRP A 174 -4.28 15.58 4.50
C TRP A 174 -2.94 14.89 4.23
N ASN A 175 -2.87 13.56 4.41
CA ASN A 175 -1.67 12.78 4.12
C ASN A 175 -1.22 12.93 2.66
N LEU A 176 -2.17 12.83 1.71
CA LEU A 176 -1.88 12.99 0.29
C LEU A 176 -1.33 14.39 -0.05
N VAL A 177 -1.87 15.43 0.57
CA VAL A 177 -1.43 16.82 0.37
C VAL A 177 -0.05 17.05 1.00
N CYS A 178 0.17 16.62 2.24
CA CYS A 178 1.46 16.74 2.91
C CYS A 178 2.59 16.02 2.16
N ILE A 179 2.33 14.82 1.62
CA ILE A 179 3.32 14.08 0.82
C ILE A 179 3.63 14.79 -0.50
N LYS A 180 2.66 15.48 -1.13
CA LYS A 180 2.91 16.20 -2.39
C LYS A 180 3.64 17.53 -2.22
N LEU A 181 3.61 18.11 -1.03
CA LEU A 181 4.21 19.42 -0.73
C LEU A 181 5.69 19.32 -0.28
N ASN A 182 6.20 18.11 -0.07
CA ASN A 182 7.56 17.83 0.39
C ASN A 182 8.31 16.99 -0.66
#